data_AF-V9HL60-F1
#
_entry.id   AF-V9HL60-F1
#
_cell.length_a   1.000
_cell.length_b   1.000
_cell.length_c   1.000
_cell.angle_alpha   90.00
_cell.angle_beta   90.00
_cell.angle_gamma   90.00
#
_symmetry.space_group_name_H-M   'P 1'
#
loop_
_entity.id
_entity.type
_entity.pdbx_description
1 polymer ?
#
loop_
_entity_poly.entity_id
_entity_poly.type
_entity_poly.pdbx_seq_one_letter_code
_entity_poly.pdbx_strand_id
1 'polypeptide(L)' 'MKQEYEAWRFSVSEMSEAEIIAYFKWWGFTDELGHELTMCQPFLDLVAAVKKAEE' A
#
# COMPACT_ATOMS: atom_id res chain seq x y z
N MET A 1 -8.53 15.05 19.23
CA MET A 1 -8.58 13.58 19.26
C MET A 1 -7.27 13.07 18.69
N LYS A 2 -6.37 12.55 19.54
CA LYS A 2 -5.21 11.79 19.05
C LYS A 2 -5.75 10.40 18.77
N GLN A 3 -6.14 10.13 17.52
CA GLN A 3 -6.22 8.75 17.07
C GLN A 3 -4.78 8.25 17.08
N GLU A 4 -4.43 7.57 18.17
CA GLU A 4 -3.34 6.61 18.16
C GLU A 4 -3.64 5.71 16.98
N TYR A 5 -2.92 5.92 15.87
CA TYR A 5 -2.77 4.91 14.84
C TYR A 5 -2.18 3.73 15.57
N GLU A 6 -3.04 2.84 16.09
CA GLU A 6 -2.65 1.50 16.51
C GLU A 6 -1.70 1.05 15.42
N ALA A 7 -0.40 0.92 15.75
CA ALA A 7 0.60 0.47 14.80
C ALA A 7 0.04 -0.81 14.18
N TRP A 8 -0.42 -0.68 12.94
CA TRP A 8 -1.34 -1.63 12.34
C TRP A 8 -0.66 -3.00 12.36
N ARG A 9 -1.39 -4.00 12.85
CA ARG A 9 -0.91 -5.29 13.34
C ARG A 9 -0.20 -6.18 12.31
N PHE A 10 0.03 -5.68 11.10
CA PHE A 10 0.62 -6.41 9.99
C PHE A 10 1.72 -5.56 9.36
N SER A 11 2.95 -6.07 9.40
CA SER A 11 4.04 -5.49 8.63
C SER A 11 3.74 -5.66 7.14
N VAL A 12 4.16 -4.70 6.31
CA VAL A 12 4.10 -4.85 4.84
C VAL A 12 4.78 -6.16 4.40
N SER A 13 5.78 -6.64 5.15
CA SER A 13 6.41 -7.94 4.94
C SER A 13 5.44 -9.14 5.05
N GLU A 14 4.41 -9.06 5.88
CA GLU A 14 3.44 -10.13 6.13
C GLU A 14 2.24 -10.12 5.14
N MET A 15 2.05 -9.02 4.41
CA MET A 15 0.93 -8.85 3.47
C MET A 15 1.30 -9.31 2.06
N SER A 16 0.41 -9.98 1.34
CA SER A 16 0.57 -10.20 -0.10
C SER A 16 0.50 -8.88 -0.89
N GLU A 17 0.98 -8.88 -2.14
CA GLU A 17 0.83 -7.73 -3.05
C GLU A 17 -0.63 -7.27 -3.13
N ALA A 18 -1.55 -8.21 -3.25
CA ALA A 18 -2.99 -7.94 -3.35
C ALA A 18 -3.54 -7.26 -2.08
N GLU A 19 -3.08 -7.67 -0.90
CA GLU A 19 -3.49 -7.06 0.38
C GLU A 19 -2.94 -5.65 0.52
N ILE A 20 -1.69 -5.40 0.07
CA ILE A 20 -1.12 -4.05 0.04
C ILE A 20 -1.94 -3.15 -0.89
N ILE A 21 -2.23 -3.61 -2.11
CA ILE A 21 -3.04 -2.84 -3.07
C ILE A 21 -4.44 -2.56 -2.51
N ALA A 22 -5.11 -3.58 -1.94
CA ALA A 22 -6.44 -3.43 -1.34
C ALA A 22 -6.43 -2.44 -0.16
N TYR A 23 -5.36 -2.44 0.64
CA TYR A 23 -5.18 -1.50 1.73
C TYR A 23 -5.09 -0.05 1.23
N PHE A 24 -4.21 0.23 0.27
CA PHE A 24 -4.07 1.58 -0.30
C PHE A 24 -5.34 2.04 -1.02
N LYS A 25 -6.09 1.11 -1.63
CA LYS A 25 -7.41 1.39 -2.21
C LYS A 25 -8.44 1.78 -1.16
N TRP A 26 -8.53 1.06 -0.03
CA TRP A 26 -9.49 1.38 1.04
C TRP A 26 -9.24 2.78 1.62
N TRP A 27 -7.98 3.16 1.78
CA TRP A 27 -7.62 4.50 2.24
C TRP A 27 -7.87 5.60 1.21
N GLY A 28 -8.14 5.25 -0.04
CA GLY A 28 -8.45 6.23 -1.10
C GLY A 28 -7.26 7.12 -1.43
N PHE A 29 -6.03 6.62 -1.32
CA PHE A 29 -4.85 7.39 -1.68
C PHE A 29 -4.83 7.69 -3.19
N THR A 30 -4.53 8.94 -3.53
CA THR A 30 -4.46 9.41 -4.92
C THR A 30 -3.12 10.05 -5.24
N ASP A 31 -2.76 10.05 -6.52
CA ASP A 31 -1.63 10.83 -7.04
C ASP A 31 -1.95 12.34 -7.11
N GLU A 32 -0.98 13.14 -7.56
CA GLU A 32 -1.12 14.60 -7.72
C GLU A 32 -2.18 15.01 -8.75
N LEU A 33 -2.60 14.09 -9.62
CA LEU A 33 -3.62 14.28 -10.64
C LEU A 33 -5.00 13.76 -10.18
N GLY A 34 -5.08 13.15 -8.99
CA GLY A 34 -6.31 12.58 -8.44
C GLY A 34 -6.63 11.17 -8.89
N HIS A 35 -5.70 10.45 -9.54
CA HIS A 35 -5.89 9.03 -9.86
C HIS A 35 -5.62 8.17 -8.62
N GLU A 36 -6.38 7.09 -8.47
CA GLU A 36 -6.11 6.10 -7.42
C GLU A 36 -4.67 5.59 -7.54
N LEU A 37 -3.94 5.55 -6.43
CA LEU A 37 -2.56 5.07 -6.41
C LEU A 37 -2.44 3.62 -6.93
N THR A 38 -3.49 2.82 -6.77
CA THR A 38 -3.59 1.46 -7.33
C THR A 38 -3.66 1.41 -8.87
N MET A 39 -3.85 2.55 -9.53
CA MET A 39 -3.77 2.70 -11.00
C MET A 39 -2.42 3.24 -11.46
N CYS A 40 -1.53 3.64 -10.54
CA CYS A 40 -0.21 4.15 -10.86
C CYS A 40 0.78 2.99 -11.04
N GLN A 41 1.28 2.79 -12.27
CA GLN A 41 2.28 1.76 -12.55
C GLN A 41 3.51 1.85 -11.62
N PRO A 42 4.09 3.04 -11.33
CA PRO A 42 5.22 3.13 -10.41
C PRO A 42 4.93 2.63 -8.99
N PHE A 43 3.68 2.76 -8.53
CA PHE A 43 3.26 2.22 -7.23
C PHE A 43 3.17 0.69 -7.26
N LEU A 44 2.57 0.14 -8.32
CA LEU A 44 2.49 -1.32 -8.50
C LEU A 44 3.89 -1.94 -8.60
N ASP A 45 4.79 -1.30 -9.35
CA ASP A 45 6.19 -1.73 -9.48
C ASP A 45 6.93 -1.68 -8.13
N LEU A 46 6.67 -0.66 -7.30
CA LEU A 46 7.23 -0.55 -5.96
C LEU A 46 6.74 -1.68 -5.05
N VAL A 47 5.44 -1.98 -5.05
CA VAL A 47 4.86 -3.06 -4.25
C VAL A 47 5.48 -4.41 -4.64
N ALA A 48 5.60 -4.67 -5.94
CA ALA A 48 6.24 -5.88 -6.46
C ALA A 48 7.74 -5.95 -6.10
N ALA A 49 8.45 -4.83 -6.19
CA ALA A 49 9.88 -4.77 -5.84
C ALA A 49 10.12 -5.06 -4.35
N VAL A 50 9.28 -4.52 -3.46
CA VAL A 50 9.35 -4.79 -2.01
C VAL A 50 9.10 -6.27 -1.74
N LYS A 51 8.13 -6.89 -2.41
CA LYS A 51 7.83 -8.32 -2.20
C LYS A 51 8.94 -9.23 -2.68
N LYS A 52 9.53 -8.92 -3.83
CA LYS A 52 10.69 -9.65 -4.35
C LYS A 52 11.95 -9.49 -3.50
N ALA A 53 12.09 -8.38 -2.76
CA ALA A 53 13.25 -8.16 -1.89
C ALA A 53 13.18 -8.93 -0.56
N GLU A 54 12.01 -9.44 -0.20
CA GLU A 54 11.78 -10.24 1.03
C GLU A 54 11.91 -11.75 0.79
N GLU A 55 12.07 -12.19 -0.47
CA GLU A 55 12.35 -13.59 -0.87
C GLU A 55 13.87 -13.89 -0.90
#